data_AF-M1AU59-F1
#
_entry.id   AF-M1AU59-F1
#
_cell.length_a   1.000
_cell.length_b   1.000
_cell.length_c   1.000
_cell.angle_alpha   90.00
_cell.angle_beta   90.00
_cell.angle_gamma   90.00
#
_symmetry.space_group_name_H-M   'P 1'
#
loop_
_entity.id
_entity.type
_entity.pdbx_description
1 polymer ?
#
loop_
_entity_poly.entity_id
_entity_poly.type
_entity_poly.pdbx_seq_one_letter_code
_entity_poly.pdbx_strand_id
1 'polypeptide(L)'
;MAASPSLQPLAMGETNINLNTKTTYATILKPQQTTQNLLKNVLKLIKFIHGEPTVRLTMEEREQFDREEGLHQAMITKFAYGKLVLSELRKQFDVKGNCNIGQLEFCHLLIRFDLYEDFVKVLSSFYGYFKFDGEEYLFKIFLWTPSFNPKEETPKVWVWISLPQSPTDLFARRSLLSVVTAAENPIVVDKATQDRTDQVLLGLK
;
A
#
# COMPACT_ATOMS: atom_id res chain seq x y z
N MET A 1 75.98 2.02 3.20
CA MET A 1 74.57 1.95 3.62
C MET A 1 73.76 1.55 2.40
N ALA A 2 73.23 0.34 2.45
CA ALA A 2 72.50 -0.32 1.39
C ALA A 2 71.01 -0.27 1.69
N ALA A 3 70.19 -0.17 0.65
CA ALA A 3 68.85 -0.75 0.61
C ALA A 3 68.47 -0.98 -0.86
N SER A 4 68.75 -2.18 -1.34
CA SER A 4 67.89 -2.90 -2.29
C SER A 4 67.29 -4.08 -1.50
N PRO A 5 66.37 -4.92 -2.02
CA PRO A 5 65.51 -4.83 -3.21
C PRO A 5 64.04 -5.21 -2.83
N SER A 6 63.12 -5.40 -3.79
CA SER A 6 62.17 -6.55 -3.83
C SER A 6 61.01 -6.27 -4.82
N LEU A 7 60.89 -6.94 -5.97
CA LEU A 7 60.35 -8.29 -6.25
C LEU A 7 58.81 -8.38 -6.16
N GLN A 8 58.13 -8.40 -7.31
CA GLN A 8 56.82 -9.07 -7.62
C GLN A 8 56.69 -9.22 -9.17
N PRO A 9 55.88 -10.14 -9.73
CA PRO A 9 56.34 -11.42 -10.26
C PRO A 9 56.23 -11.57 -11.78
N LEU A 10 56.86 -12.65 -12.25
CA LEU A 10 56.89 -13.17 -13.61
C LEU A 10 55.60 -13.94 -13.98
N ALA A 11 55.26 -13.91 -15.28
CA ALA A 11 54.47 -14.89 -16.05
C ALA A 11 52.93 -14.85 -15.86
N MET A 12 52.08 -15.08 -16.87
CA MET A 12 52.25 -15.69 -18.18
C MET A 12 50.98 -15.40 -19.01
N GLY A 13 51.10 -15.12 -20.31
CA GLY A 13 49.96 -15.20 -21.24
C GLY A 13 49.76 -13.97 -22.12
N GLU A 14 50.65 -13.79 -23.09
CA GLU A 14 50.29 -13.06 -24.31
C GLU A 14 49.22 -13.87 -25.05
N THR A 15 48.09 -13.23 -25.39
CA THR A 15 47.45 -13.50 -26.69
C THR A 15 46.77 -12.24 -27.18
N ASN A 16 47.28 -11.77 -28.33
CA ASN A 16 46.82 -10.66 -29.16
C ASN A 16 45.30 -10.44 -29.16
N ILE A 17 44.86 -9.26 -28.71
CA ILE A 17 43.54 -8.74 -29.06
C ILE A 17 43.73 -7.74 -30.20
N ASN A 18 43.28 -8.15 -31.38
CA ASN A 18 43.23 -7.35 -32.59
C ASN A 18 42.40 -6.08 -32.36
N LEU A 19 43.04 -4.92 -32.50
CA LEU A 19 42.43 -3.60 -32.39
C LEU A 19 41.56 -3.32 -33.62
N ASN A 20 40.30 -3.73 -33.62
CA ASN A 20 39.27 -3.00 -34.37
C ASN A 20 37.84 -3.38 -33.98
N THR A 21 37.22 -2.60 -33.09
CA THR A 21 35.81 -2.18 -33.18
C THR A 21 35.56 -1.15 -32.08
N LYS A 22 35.56 0.14 -32.42
CA LYS A 22 34.95 1.18 -31.58
C LYS A 22 33.45 0.94 -31.57
N THR A 23 32.94 0.31 -30.52
CA THR A 23 31.51 0.19 -30.27
C THR A 23 30.99 1.53 -29.78
N THR A 24 30.42 2.32 -30.68
CA THR A 24 29.78 3.61 -30.37
C THR A 24 28.53 3.38 -29.53
N TYR A 25 28.33 4.23 -28.50
CA TYR A 25 27.20 4.22 -27.55
C TYR A 25 25.82 4.04 -28.21
N ALA A 26 25.65 4.49 -29.46
CA ALA A 26 24.44 4.36 -30.25
C ALA A 26 24.01 2.88 -30.50
N THR A 27 24.93 1.93 -30.43
CA THR A 27 24.65 0.51 -30.75
C THR A 27 23.98 -0.24 -29.59
N ILE A 28 24.01 0.32 -28.38
CA ILE A 28 23.37 -0.25 -27.17
C ILE A 28 21.86 0.06 -27.14
N LEU A 29 21.38 1.00 -27.98
CA LEU A 29 19.99 1.45 -28.02
C LEU A 29 19.12 0.68 -29.04
N LYS A 30 19.30 -0.63 -29.20
CA LYS A 30 18.31 -1.44 -29.93
C LYS A 30 17.28 -2.01 -28.95
N PRO A 31 15.99 -1.65 -29.07
CA PRO A 31 14.95 -2.19 -28.21
C PRO A 31 14.59 -3.60 -28.68
N GLN A 32 14.99 -4.61 -27.92
CA GLN A 32 14.49 -5.98 -28.07
C GLN A 32 13.57 -6.29 -26.88
N GLN A 33 12.26 -6.28 -27.16
CA GLN A 33 11.15 -6.96 -26.47
C GLN A 33 11.16 -7.07 -24.94
N THR A 34 10.56 -6.09 -24.24
CA THR A 34 9.78 -6.34 -23.00
C THR A 34 8.68 -5.26 -22.83
N THR A 35 7.67 -5.27 -23.70
CA THR A 35 6.63 -4.22 -23.78
C THR A 35 5.62 -4.20 -22.62
N GLN A 36 5.87 -4.90 -21.50
CA GLN A 36 5.00 -4.84 -20.30
C GLN A 36 5.69 -4.35 -19.02
N ASN A 37 7.03 -4.28 -18.98
CA ASN A 37 7.76 -3.78 -17.80
C ASN A 37 8.33 -2.36 -17.97
N LEU A 38 8.24 -1.76 -19.16
CA LEU A 38 8.88 -0.47 -19.45
C LEU A 38 8.07 0.77 -19.00
N LEU A 39 6.82 0.61 -18.57
CA LEU A 39 5.99 1.75 -18.12
C LEU A 39 6.14 2.08 -16.63
N LYS A 40 6.78 1.23 -15.82
CA LYS A 40 6.89 1.44 -14.37
C LYS A 40 7.83 2.57 -13.94
N ASN A 41 8.72 3.04 -14.82
CA ASN A 41 9.77 4.02 -14.48
C ASN A 41 9.75 5.28 -15.37
N VAL A 42 8.59 5.67 -15.90
CA VAL A 42 8.49 6.93 -16.64
C VAL A 42 8.30 8.07 -15.64
N LEU A 43 9.38 8.81 -15.36
CA LEU A 43 9.32 10.00 -14.51
C LEU A 43 8.45 11.07 -15.17
N LYS A 44 7.57 11.70 -14.36
CA LYS A 44 6.78 12.83 -14.81
C LYS A 44 7.68 14.02 -15.17
N LEU A 45 7.34 14.68 -16.27
CA LEU A 45 7.97 15.93 -16.66
C LEU A 45 7.67 17.03 -15.63
N ILE A 46 8.73 17.66 -15.13
CA ILE A 46 8.63 18.86 -14.30
C ILE A 46 8.30 20.05 -15.21
N LYS A 47 7.21 20.77 -14.89
CA LYS A 47 6.78 21.99 -15.59
C LYS A 47 6.97 23.19 -14.67
N PHE A 48 7.46 24.31 -15.19
CA PHE A 48 7.55 25.55 -14.41
C PHE A 48 6.24 26.34 -14.54
N ILE A 49 5.54 26.53 -13.43
CA ILE A 49 4.28 27.29 -13.37
C ILE A 49 4.53 28.47 -12.43
N HIS A 50 4.45 29.70 -12.95
CA HIS A 50 4.81 30.93 -12.22
C HIS A 50 6.24 30.92 -11.63
N GLY A 51 7.18 30.23 -12.29
CA GLY A 51 8.57 30.10 -11.82
C GLY A 51 8.79 28.95 -10.84
N GLU A 52 7.75 28.23 -10.43
CA GLU A 52 7.85 27.10 -9.50
C GLU A 52 7.88 25.76 -10.25
N PRO A 53 8.86 24.87 -9.97
CA PRO A 53 8.89 23.53 -10.54
C PRO A 53 7.72 22.71 -10.01
N THR A 54 6.79 22.38 -10.90
CA THR A 54 5.53 21.71 -10.60
C THR A 54 5.44 20.38 -11.33
N VAL A 55 5.07 19.32 -10.59
CA VAL A 55 4.66 18.04 -11.14
C VAL A 55 3.16 17.90 -10.93
N ARG A 56 2.41 17.57 -11.99
CA ARG A 56 0.96 17.35 -11.92
C ARG A 56 0.66 15.86 -11.96
N LEU A 57 0.02 15.37 -10.91
CA LEU A 57 -0.49 14.01 -10.79
C LEU A 57 -2.02 14.05 -10.86
N THR A 58 -2.60 13.27 -11.76
CA THR A 58 -4.06 13.12 -11.83
C THR A 58 -4.55 12.19 -10.71
N MET A 59 -5.87 12.10 -10.52
CA MET A 59 -6.42 11.18 -9.53
C MET A 59 -6.27 9.73 -9.98
N GLU A 60 -6.44 9.46 -11.27
CA GLU A 60 -6.29 8.13 -11.87
C GLU A 60 -4.85 7.60 -11.70
N GLU A 61 -3.86 8.50 -11.80
CA GLU A 61 -2.46 8.17 -11.53
C GLU A 61 -2.24 7.84 -10.05
N ARG A 62 -2.84 8.60 -9.13
CA ARG A 62 -2.76 8.29 -7.69
C ARG A 62 -3.40 6.95 -7.35
N GLU A 63 -4.56 6.64 -7.94
CA GLU A 63 -5.20 5.34 -7.77
C GLU A 63 -4.36 4.19 -8.35
N GLN A 64 -3.64 4.44 -9.45
CA GLN A 64 -2.70 3.48 -9.99
C GLN A 64 -1.52 3.23 -9.04
N PHE A 65 -0.96 4.29 -8.44
CA PHE A 65 0.08 4.16 -7.43
C PHE A 65 -0.41 3.43 -6.18
N ASP A 66 -1.65 3.68 -5.75
CA ASP A 66 -2.26 2.95 -4.64
C ASP A 66 -2.33 1.44 -4.91
N ARG A 67 -2.62 1.04 -6.16
CA ARG A 67 -2.60 -0.38 -6.55
C ARG A 67 -1.18 -0.95 -6.56
N GLU A 68 -0.23 -0.21 -7.12
CA GLU A 68 1.18 -0.62 -7.23
C GLU A 68 1.87 -0.77 -5.87
N GLU A 69 1.59 0.14 -4.94
CA GLU A 69 2.14 0.16 -3.58
C GLU A 69 1.36 -0.72 -2.59
N GLY A 70 0.32 -1.43 -3.06
CA GLY A 70 -0.50 -2.30 -2.22
C GLY A 70 -1.39 -1.56 -1.21
N LEU A 71 -1.68 -0.28 -1.44
CA LEU A 71 -2.48 0.56 -0.55
C LEU A 71 -3.98 0.24 -0.57
N HIS A 72 -4.44 -0.59 -1.50
CA HIS A 72 -5.82 -1.11 -1.55
C HIS A 72 -6.21 -1.95 -0.32
N GLN A 73 -5.23 -2.47 0.44
CA GLN A 73 -5.41 -3.16 1.74
C GLN A 73 -4.81 -2.35 2.89
N ALA A 74 -4.78 -1.03 2.75
CA ALA A 74 -4.27 -0.12 3.77
C ALA A 74 -5.40 0.56 4.54
N MET A 75 -5.13 0.83 5.81
CA MET A 75 -5.99 1.61 6.69
C MET A 75 -5.17 2.60 7.49
N ILE A 76 -5.85 3.59 8.03
CA ILE A 76 -5.28 4.63 8.86
C ILE A 76 -5.80 4.45 10.27
N THR A 77 -4.89 4.31 11.22
CA THR A 77 -5.23 4.28 12.64
C THR A 77 -4.88 5.62 13.26
N LYS A 78 -5.89 6.32 13.76
CA LYS A 78 -5.76 7.59 14.50
C LYS A 78 -5.89 7.31 15.99
N PHE A 79 -4.91 7.72 16.77
CA PHE A 79 -4.95 7.66 18.23
C PHE A 79 -5.44 9.00 18.77
N ALA A 80 -6.26 8.96 19.82
CA ALA A 80 -6.80 10.16 20.43
C ALA A 80 -5.70 11.04 21.07
N TYR A 81 -4.68 10.40 21.64
CA TYR A 81 -3.55 11.05 22.32
C TYR A 81 -2.37 10.07 22.44
N GLY A 82 -1.20 10.59 22.82
CA GLY A 82 -0.01 9.79 23.11
C GLY A 82 0.98 9.67 21.94
N LYS A 83 2.25 9.43 22.29
CA LYS A 83 3.32 9.15 21.32
C LYS A 83 3.36 7.65 21.03
N LEU A 84 3.22 7.30 19.76
CA LEU A 84 3.14 5.91 19.34
C LEU A 84 4.53 5.29 19.22
N VAL A 85 4.75 4.14 19.88
CA VAL A 85 5.94 3.32 19.71
C VAL A 85 5.62 2.21 18.72
N LEU A 86 6.06 2.39 17.46
CA LEU A 86 5.73 1.51 16.33
C LEU A 86 6.09 0.03 16.56
N SER A 87 7.13 -0.27 17.35
CA SER A 87 7.55 -1.65 17.62
C SER A 87 6.50 -2.45 18.41
N GLU A 88 5.73 -1.79 19.28
CA GLU A 88 4.76 -2.47 20.15
C GLU A 88 3.41 -2.67 19.47
N LEU A 89 3.06 -1.80 18.52
CA LEU A 89 1.83 -1.90 17.75
C LEU A 89 1.77 -3.15 16.88
N ARG A 90 2.92 -3.60 16.35
CA ARG A 90 3.02 -4.81 15.53
C ARG A 90 2.57 -6.07 16.27
N LYS A 91 2.68 -6.10 17.60
CA LYS A 91 2.32 -7.26 18.42
C LYS A 91 0.84 -7.28 18.83
N GLN A 92 0.12 -6.16 18.68
CA GLN A 92 -1.24 -6.03 19.20
C GLN A 92 -2.34 -6.27 18.17
N PHE A 93 -2.05 -6.09 16.88
CA PHE A 93 -2.95 -6.59 15.87
C PHE A 93 -2.79 -8.11 15.86
N ASP A 94 -3.80 -8.83 16.34
CA ASP A 94 -3.88 -10.30 16.29
C ASP A 94 -4.11 -10.74 14.84
N VAL A 95 -3.06 -10.58 14.03
CA VAL A 95 -3.06 -10.83 12.58
C VAL A 95 -2.32 -12.12 12.27
N LYS A 96 -2.81 -12.84 11.28
CA LYS A 96 -2.24 -14.12 10.85
C LYS A 96 -1.04 -13.92 9.92
N GLY A 97 -1.09 -12.90 9.07
CA GLY A 97 -0.02 -12.48 8.16
C GLY A 97 0.85 -11.38 8.73
N ASN A 98 1.75 -10.83 7.92
CA ASN A 98 2.50 -9.64 8.34
C ASN A 98 1.67 -8.38 8.11
N CYS A 99 2.00 -7.34 8.88
CA CYS A 99 1.53 -5.99 8.63
C CYS A 99 2.71 -5.01 8.65
N ASN A 100 2.68 -4.07 7.70
CA ASN A 100 3.63 -2.97 7.61
C ASN A 100 2.99 -1.72 8.21
N ILE A 101 3.57 -1.23 9.30
CA ILE A 101 3.11 -0.03 9.99
C ILE A 101 4.09 1.12 9.70
N GLY A 102 3.58 2.21 9.14
CA GLY A 102 4.30 3.46 8.92
C GLY A 102 3.64 4.59 9.71
N GLN A 103 4.43 5.49 10.29
CA GLN A 103 3.90 6.69 10.91
C GLN A 103 3.66 7.77 9.84
N LEU A 104 2.43 8.27 9.73
CA LEU A 104 2.09 9.39 8.83
C LEU A 104 2.20 10.74 9.54
N GLU A 105 1.77 10.79 10.80
CA GLU A 105 1.75 12.00 11.63
C GLU A 105 1.87 11.61 13.12
N PHE A 106 1.97 12.57 14.04
CA PHE A 106 2.10 12.31 15.48
C PHE A 106 1.12 11.25 16.02
N CYS A 107 -0.16 11.32 15.62
CA CYS A 107 -1.21 10.37 16.05
C CYS A 107 -1.76 9.46 14.94
N HIS A 108 -1.23 9.52 13.71
CA HIS A 108 -1.76 8.77 12.57
C HIS A 108 -0.76 7.72 12.07
N LEU A 109 -1.22 6.48 11.99
CA LEU A 109 -0.46 5.37 11.42
C LEU A 109 -1.11 4.89 10.14
N LEU A 110 -0.29 4.59 9.14
CA LEU A 110 -0.68 3.79 7.99
C LEU A 110 -0.35 2.34 8.28
N ILE A 111 -1.34 1.47 8.20
CA ILE A 111 -1.17 0.03 8.37
C ILE A 111 -1.54 -0.65 7.06
N ARG A 112 -0.60 -1.43 6.52
CA ARG A 112 -0.79 -2.26 5.33
C ARG A 112 -0.75 -3.72 5.73
N PHE A 113 -1.74 -4.49 5.31
CA PHE A 113 -1.81 -5.92 5.60
C PHE A 113 -1.44 -6.73 4.36
N ASP A 114 -0.71 -7.82 4.57
CA ASP A 114 -0.39 -8.77 3.49
C ASP A 114 -1.60 -9.65 3.16
N LEU A 115 -2.44 -9.95 4.17
CA LEU A 115 -3.62 -10.79 4.03
C LEU A 115 -4.90 -9.96 4.13
N TYR A 116 -5.79 -10.18 3.16
CA TYR A 116 -7.10 -9.53 3.13
C TYR A 116 -7.96 -9.88 4.34
N GLU A 117 -7.84 -11.11 4.86
CA GLU A 117 -8.57 -11.57 6.05
C GLU A 117 -8.22 -10.73 7.28
N ASP A 118 -6.93 -10.40 7.46
CA ASP A 118 -6.45 -9.56 8.55
C ASP A 118 -6.91 -8.11 8.40
N PHE A 119 -6.82 -7.59 7.17
CA PHE A 119 -7.35 -6.27 6.83
C PHE A 119 -8.82 -6.16 7.22
N VAL A 120 -9.66 -7.10 6.80
CA VAL A 120 -11.09 -7.12 7.14
C VAL A 120 -11.29 -7.23 8.65
N LYS A 121 -10.60 -8.17 9.31
CA LYS A 121 -10.74 -8.40 10.76
C LYS A 121 -10.48 -7.13 11.56
N VAL A 122 -9.38 -6.44 11.27
CA VAL A 122 -9.01 -5.21 11.98
C VAL A 122 -9.95 -4.08 11.62
N LEU A 123 -10.32 -3.96 10.34
CA LEU A 123 -11.23 -2.92 9.87
C LEU A 123 -12.60 -3.00 10.53
N SER A 124 -13.12 -4.21 10.75
CA SER A 124 -14.43 -4.45 11.40
C SER A 124 -14.51 -3.94 12.84
N SER A 125 -13.38 -3.72 13.53
CA SER A 125 -13.41 -3.16 14.88
C SER A 125 -13.72 -1.66 14.89
N PHE A 126 -13.42 -0.90 13.81
CA PHE A 126 -13.58 0.56 13.62
C PHE A 126 -12.99 1.50 14.68
N TYR A 127 -13.06 1.15 15.95
CA TYR A 127 -12.48 1.82 17.10
C TYR A 127 -12.05 0.76 18.10
N GLY A 128 -11.17 1.13 19.01
CA GLY A 128 -10.71 0.22 20.04
C GLY A 128 -9.77 0.88 21.02
N TYR A 129 -9.25 0.07 21.94
CA TYR A 129 -8.29 0.48 22.93
C TYR A 129 -6.99 -0.27 22.72
N PHE A 130 -5.89 0.46 22.74
CA PHE A 130 -4.54 -0.05 22.66
C PHE A 130 -3.90 0.07 24.04
N LYS A 131 -3.51 -1.05 24.65
CA LYS A 131 -2.89 -1.04 25.98
C LYS A 131 -1.38 -0.92 25.86
N PHE A 132 -0.78 0.11 26.43
CA PHE A 132 0.66 0.30 26.44
C PHE A 132 1.11 0.98 27.72
N ASP A 133 2.17 0.45 28.33
CA ASP A 133 2.75 0.95 29.58
C ASP A 133 1.74 1.09 30.74
N GLY A 134 0.75 0.19 30.78
CA GLY A 134 -0.34 0.22 31.77
C GLY A 134 -1.48 1.19 31.44
N GLU A 135 -1.34 2.01 30.41
CA GLU A 135 -2.35 2.96 29.94
C GLU A 135 -3.16 2.41 28.76
N GLU A 136 -4.40 2.88 28.59
CA GLU A 136 -5.27 2.53 27.47
C GLU A 136 -5.45 3.72 26.53
N TYR A 137 -5.00 3.57 25.29
CA TYR A 137 -5.11 4.60 24.25
C TYR A 137 -6.28 4.28 23.32
N LEU A 138 -7.24 5.19 23.25
CA LEU A 138 -8.34 5.09 22.29
C LEU A 138 -7.82 5.31 20.87
N PHE A 139 -8.17 4.41 19.96
CA PHE A 139 -7.90 4.57 18.53
C PHE A 139 -9.16 4.42 17.69
N LYS A 140 -9.11 5.01 16.48
CA LYS A 140 -10.12 4.91 15.43
C LYS A 140 -9.47 4.52 14.11
N ILE A 141 -10.13 3.66 13.36
CA ILE A 141 -9.67 3.13 12.07
C ILE A 141 -10.46 3.81 10.93
N PHE A 142 -9.73 4.25 9.92
CA PHE A 142 -10.24 4.82 8.68
C PHE A 142 -9.70 4.04 7.49
N LEU A 143 -10.43 3.97 6.38
CA LEU A 143 -9.89 3.40 5.15
C LEU A 143 -8.83 4.34 4.58
N TRP A 144 -7.75 3.77 4.03
CA TRP A 144 -6.85 4.58 3.21
C TRP A 144 -7.60 5.15 2.01
N THR A 145 -7.37 6.44 1.72
CA THR A 145 -7.81 7.05 0.47
C THR A 145 -6.70 7.96 -0.03
N PRO A 146 -6.49 8.08 -1.36
CA PRO A 146 -5.47 8.97 -1.92
C PRO A 146 -5.76 10.46 -1.68
N SER A 147 -6.93 10.79 -1.15
CA SER A 147 -7.35 12.12 -0.70
C SER A 147 -7.28 12.29 0.83
N PHE A 148 -6.72 11.32 1.56
CA PHE A 148 -6.61 11.43 3.02
C PHE A 148 -5.78 12.66 3.42
N ASN A 149 -6.29 13.41 4.40
CA ASN A 149 -5.62 14.57 4.97
C ASN A 149 -5.62 14.44 6.50
N PRO A 150 -4.45 14.34 7.17
CA PRO A 150 -4.40 14.17 8.63
C PRO A 150 -4.92 15.39 9.41
N LYS A 151 -5.06 16.55 8.76
CA LYS A 151 -5.60 17.78 9.37
C LYS A 151 -7.12 17.87 9.27
N GLU A 152 -7.73 17.06 8.41
CA GLU A 152 -9.17 17.06 8.17
C GLU A 152 -9.71 15.66 8.45
N GLU A 153 -10.60 15.53 9.43
CA GLU A 153 -11.24 14.24 9.64
C GLU A 153 -12.14 13.92 8.45
N THR A 154 -11.80 12.88 7.70
CA THR A 154 -12.61 12.46 6.55
C THR A 154 -14.00 12.08 7.07
N PRO A 155 -15.09 12.70 6.58
CA PRO A 155 -16.44 12.46 7.10
C PRO A 155 -17.03 11.11 6.64
N LYS A 156 -16.20 10.19 6.12
CA LYS A 156 -16.65 8.89 5.66
C LYS A 156 -16.93 8.00 6.87
N VAL A 157 -18.15 7.49 6.96
CA VAL A 157 -18.60 6.62 8.04
C VAL A 157 -18.89 5.22 7.53
N TRP A 158 -18.62 4.26 8.41
CA TRP A 158 -18.87 2.86 8.17
C TRP A 158 -20.31 2.54 8.55
N VAL A 159 -21.07 1.97 7.62
CA VAL A 159 -22.46 1.60 7.85
C VAL A 159 -22.64 0.12 7.56
N TRP A 160 -23.27 -0.57 8.50
CA TRP A 160 -23.79 -1.91 8.28
C TRP A 160 -25.13 -1.79 7.56
N ILE A 161 -25.20 -2.32 6.33
CA ILE A 161 -26.41 -2.33 5.52
C ILE A 161 -27.03 -3.72 5.62
N SER A 162 -28.20 -3.79 6.24
CA SER A 162 -29.02 -5.00 6.23
C SER A 162 -30.00 -4.95 5.06
N LEU A 163 -30.11 -6.06 4.32
CA LEU A 163 -31.08 -6.23 3.23
C LEU A 163 -32.23 -7.14 3.70
N PRO A 164 -33.27 -6.58 4.36
CA PRO A 164 -34.40 -7.39 4.81
C PRO A 164 -35.17 -7.95 3.61
N GLN A 165 -35.60 -9.21 3.69
CA GLN A 165 -36.49 -9.89 2.71
C GLN A 165 -35.90 -10.17 1.32
N SER A 166 -34.58 -10.20 1.19
CA SER A 166 -33.93 -10.56 -0.06
C SER A 166 -34.12 -12.05 -0.40
N PRO A 167 -34.53 -12.40 -1.64
CA PRO A 167 -34.67 -13.78 -2.08
C PRO A 167 -33.44 -14.64 -1.76
N THR A 168 -33.64 -15.89 -1.34
CA THR A 168 -32.55 -16.83 -1.02
C THR A 168 -31.56 -17.05 -2.17
N ASP A 169 -31.98 -16.79 -3.41
CA ASP A 169 -31.12 -16.88 -4.60
C ASP A 169 -30.11 -15.72 -4.72
N LEU A 170 -30.30 -14.63 -3.95
CA LEU A 170 -29.42 -13.46 -3.95
C LEU A 170 -28.29 -13.53 -2.93
N PHE A 171 -28.14 -14.63 -2.18
CA PHE A 171 -27.01 -14.83 -1.25
C PHE A 171 -25.65 -14.99 -1.95
N ALA A 172 -25.63 -15.10 -3.28
CA ALA A 172 -24.39 -15.09 -4.02
C ALA A 172 -23.63 -13.77 -3.76
N ARG A 173 -22.38 -13.86 -3.29
CA ARG A 173 -21.50 -12.72 -3.02
C ARG A 173 -21.49 -11.70 -4.15
N ARG A 174 -21.48 -12.16 -5.40
CA ARG A 174 -21.54 -11.29 -6.59
C ARG A 174 -22.83 -10.48 -6.66
N SER A 175 -23.98 -11.08 -6.39
CA SER A 175 -25.28 -10.39 -6.38
C SER A 175 -25.33 -9.33 -5.28
N LEU A 176 -24.90 -9.68 -4.06
CA LEU A 176 -24.86 -8.75 -2.93
C LEU A 176 -23.92 -7.56 -3.19
N LEU A 177 -22.71 -7.84 -3.67
CA LEU A 177 -21.76 -6.79 -4.04
C LEU A 177 -22.30 -5.91 -5.16
N SER A 178 -22.99 -6.45 -6.17
CA SER A 178 -23.61 -5.65 -7.24
C SER A 178 -24.69 -4.70 -6.72
N VAL A 179 -25.56 -5.18 -5.83
CA VAL A 179 -26.62 -4.34 -5.23
C VAL A 179 -26.02 -3.20 -4.41
N VAL A 180 -25.01 -3.50 -3.58
CA VAL A 180 -24.39 -2.46 -2.76
C VAL A 180 -23.49 -1.55 -3.57
N THR A 181 -22.82 -2.04 -4.63
CA THR A 181 -22.04 -1.20 -5.56
C THR A 181 -22.92 -0.15 -6.26
N ALA A 182 -24.20 -0.47 -6.50
CA ALA A 182 -25.14 0.48 -7.08
C ALA A 182 -25.53 1.60 -6.09
N ALA A 183 -25.41 1.35 -4.79
CA ALA A 183 -25.73 2.33 -3.75
C ALA A 183 -24.50 3.08 -3.23
N GLU A 184 -23.39 2.37 -2.97
CA GLU A 184 -22.19 2.81 -2.26
C GLU A 184 -20.96 1.96 -2.66
N ASN A 185 -19.80 2.13 -2.00
CA ASN A 185 -18.63 1.28 -2.22
C ASN A 185 -18.60 0.14 -1.18
N PRO A 186 -19.02 -1.10 -1.53
CA PRO A 186 -19.01 -2.22 -0.60
C PRO A 186 -17.58 -2.67 -0.29
N ILE A 187 -17.32 -2.98 0.98
CA ILE A 187 -15.99 -3.39 1.43
C ILE A 187 -15.98 -4.84 1.87
N VAL A 188 -16.94 -5.27 2.68
CA VAL A 188 -17.00 -6.68 3.07
C VAL A 188 -18.40 -7.20 3.30
N VAL A 189 -18.53 -8.51 3.14
CA VAL A 189 -19.72 -9.28 3.44
C VAL A 189 -19.56 -9.87 4.83
N ASP A 190 -20.54 -9.66 5.71
CA ASP A 190 -20.50 -10.20 7.07
C ASP A 190 -20.46 -11.75 7.07
N LYS A 191 -19.94 -12.31 8.16
CA LYS A 191 -19.83 -13.76 8.34
C LYS A 191 -21.19 -14.46 8.30
N ALA A 192 -22.23 -13.88 8.91
CA ALA A 192 -23.58 -14.44 8.86
C ALA A 192 -24.11 -14.56 7.41
N THR A 193 -23.64 -13.68 6.52
CA THR A 193 -23.97 -13.74 5.09
C THR A 193 -23.16 -14.75 4.31
N GLN A 194 -21.91 -14.99 4.72
CA GLN A 194 -21.13 -16.12 4.19
C GLN A 194 -21.75 -17.46 4.59
N ASP A 195 -22.22 -17.55 5.84
CA ASP A 195 -22.88 -18.73 6.41
C ASP A 195 -24.36 -18.86 5.98
N ARG A 196 -24.86 -17.91 5.16
CA ARG A 196 -26.22 -17.84 4.60
C ARG A 196 -27.34 -17.77 5.64
N THR A 197 -27.04 -17.25 6.82
CA THR A 197 -28.01 -17.08 7.90
C THR A 197 -28.67 -15.71 7.88
N ASP A 198 -27.99 -14.66 7.43
CA ASP A 198 -28.52 -13.28 7.30
C ASP A 198 -27.84 -12.50 6.15
N GLN A 199 -28.37 -11.36 5.72
CA GLN A 199 -27.75 -10.50 4.68
C GLN A 199 -27.35 -9.13 5.24
N VAL A 200 -26.07 -9.00 5.61
CA VAL A 200 -25.48 -7.80 6.18
C VAL A 200 -24.13 -7.54 5.51
N LEU A 201 -23.94 -6.32 4.98
CA LEU A 201 -22.71 -5.88 4.34
C LEU A 201 -22.16 -4.62 5.01
N LEU A 202 -20.85 -4.45 4.95
CA LEU A 202 -20.18 -3.23 5.36
C LEU A 202 -19.93 -2.33 4.15
N GLY A 203 -20.44 -1.10 4.20
CA GLY A 203 -20.23 -0.04 3.21
C GLY A 203 -19.59 1.22 3.79
N LEU A 204 -19.05 2.06 2.90
CA LEU A 204 -18.62 3.43 3.21
C LEU A 204 -19.64 4.44 2.67
N LYS A 205 -20.08 5.34 3.55
CA LYS A 205 -20.96 6.47 3.24
C LYS A 205 -20.27 7.81 3.43
#